data_AF-A0A1F4DF58-F1
#
_entry.id   AF-A0A1F4DF58-F1
#
_cell.length_a   1.000
_cell.length_b   1.000
_cell.length_c   1.000
_cell.angle_alpha   90.00
_cell.angle_beta   90.00
_cell.angle_gamma   90.00
#
_symmetry.space_group_name_H-M   'P 1'
#
loop_
_entity.id
_entity.type
_entity.pdbx_description
1 polymer ?
#
loop_
_entity_poly.entity_id
_entity_poly.type
_entity_poly.pdbx_seq_one_letter_code
_entity_poly.pdbx_strand_id
1 'polypeptide(L)'
;MKPTEIIERIKKENPKLLGNLADQKAARIVLAALAQLGSEIDAMDEGVVRVPGFGNFRVRQVEREKDGKKVTLKRTFFVAAKPKSVAGKGKGKTE
;
A
#
# COMPACT_ATOMS: atom_id res chain seq x y z
N MET A 1 -3.09 11.33 -6.55
CA MET A 1 -2.14 11.90 -5.58
C MET A 1 -0.76 11.91 -6.21
N LYS A 2 -0.09 13.06 -6.26
CA LYS A 2 1.26 13.20 -6.81
C LYS A 2 2.32 12.84 -5.76
N PRO A 3 3.49 12.32 -6.16
CA PRO A 3 4.58 12.04 -5.21
C PRO A 3 5.02 13.26 -4.40
N THR A 4 4.99 14.45 -4.99
CA THR A 4 5.32 15.71 -4.31
C THR A 4 4.35 16.04 -3.17
N GLU A 5 3.05 15.78 -3.34
CA GLU A 5 2.03 15.98 -2.31
C GLU A 5 2.22 15.01 -1.13
N ILE A 6 2.73 13.80 -1.38
CA ILE A 6 3.07 12.83 -0.33
C ILE A 6 4.23 13.37 0.51
N ILE A 7 5.27 13.90 -0.14
CA ILE A 7 6.43 14.47 0.55
C ILE A 7 6.03 15.67 1.43
N GLU A 8 5.17 16.55 0.93
CA GLU A 8 4.66 17.68 1.71
C GLU A 8 3.90 17.23 2.96
N ARG A 9 3.08 16.18 2.86
CA ARG A 9 2.39 15.60 4.02
C ARG A 9 3.34 14.95 5.01
N ILE A 10 4.34 14.20 4.53
CA ILE A 10 5.36 13.59 5.40
C ILE A 10 6.12 14.68 6.17
N LYS A 11 6.47 15.80 5.52
CA LYS A 11 7.14 16.92 6.20
C LYS A 11 6.27 17.56 7.28
N LYS A 12 4.97 17.68 7.04
CA LYS A 12 4.00 18.24 8.00
C LYS A 12 3.82 17.33 9.22
N GLU A 13 3.77 16.01 9.02
CA GLU A 13 3.52 15.06 10.10
C GLU A 13 4.80 14.67 10.86
N ASN A 14 5.91 14.44 10.13
CA ASN A 14 7.18 14.05 10.73
C ASN A 14 8.37 14.48 9.84
N PRO A 15 8.88 15.72 10.02
CA PRO A 15 9.97 16.25 9.20
C PRO A 15 11.28 15.49 9.36
N LYS A 16 11.48 14.77 10.47
CA LYS A 16 12.70 13.98 10.72
C LYS A 16 12.80 12.74 9.83
N LEU A 17 11.70 12.24 9.28
CA LEU A 17 11.70 11.03 8.42
C LEU A 17 12.48 11.20 7.13
N LEU A 18 12.51 12.41 6.57
CA LEU A 18 13.21 12.69 5.32
C LEU A 18 14.66 13.16 5.55
N GLY A 19 15.03 13.51 6.79
CA GLY A 19 16.35 14.03 7.12
C GLY A 19 16.75 15.19 6.18
N ASN A 20 17.90 15.05 5.52
CA ASN A 20 18.45 16.03 4.58
C ASN A 20 18.14 15.71 3.10
N LEU A 21 17.14 14.85 2.81
CA LEU A 21 16.76 14.55 1.43
C LEU A 21 16.11 15.76 0.76
N ALA A 22 16.63 16.10 -0.42
CA ALA A 22 15.96 17.04 -1.32
C ALA A 22 14.59 16.50 -1.77
N ASP A 23 13.60 17.37 -1.84
CA ASP A 23 12.19 17.04 -2.11
C ASP A 23 12.01 16.27 -3.41
N GLN A 24 12.73 16.69 -4.46
CA GLN A 24 12.73 16.02 -5.76
C GLN A 24 13.26 14.58 -5.66
N LYS A 25 14.30 14.35 -4.85
CA LYS A 25 14.85 13.02 -4.64
C LYS A 25 13.87 12.16 -3.83
N ALA A 26 13.27 12.71 -2.78
CA ALA A 26 12.25 12.01 -1.99
C ALA A 26 11.03 11.62 -2.85
N ALA A 27 10.54 12.54 -3.70
CA ALA A 27 9.43 12.28 -4.62
C ALA A 27 9.76 11.17 -5.63
N ARG A 28 10.99 11.15 -6.18
CA ARG A 28 11.46 10.08 -7.06
C ARG A 28 11.53 8.72 -6.37
N ILE A 29 11.95 8.68 -5.10
CA ILE A 29 11.98 7.44 -4.31
C ILE A 29 10.56 6.90 -4.11
N VAL A 30 9.62 7.76 -3.72
CA VAL A 30 8.20 7.37 -3.57
C VAL A 30 7.65 6.84 -4.88
N LEU A 31 7.92 7.52 -6.00
CA LEU A 31 7.48 7.07 -7.32
C LEU A 31 8.07 5.71 -7.69
N ALA A 32 9.36 5.50 -7.48
CA ALA A 32 10.03 4.23 -7.75
C ALA A 32 9.47 3.09 -6.90
N ALA A 33 9.18 3.33 -5.62
CA ALA A 33 8.56 2.35 -4.73
C ALA A 33 7.16 1.94 -5.20
N LEU A 34 6.33 2.92 -5.62
CA LEU A 34 5.00 2.66 -6.16
C LEU A 34 5.05 1.92 -7.50
N ALA A 35 6.02 2.25 -8.37
CA ALA A 35 6.22 1.56 -9.63
C ALA A 35 6.61 0.10 -9.42
N GLN A 36 7.56 -0.16 -8.51
CA GLN A 36 7.98 -1.51 -8.15
C GLN A 36 6.82 -2.35 -7.61
N LEU A 37 6.00 -1.76 -6.72
CA LEU A 37 4.81 -2.42 -6.19
C LEU A 37 3.79 -2.74 -7.29
N GLY A 38 3.60 -1.82 -8.24
CA GLY A 38 2.77 -2.05 -9.42
C GLY A 38 3.25 -3.23 -10.25
N SER A 39 4.56 -3.30 -10.53
CA SER A 39 5.16 -4.43 -11.25
C SER A 39 5.01 -5.75 -10.52
N GLU A 40 5.15 -5.78 -9.19
CA GLU A 40 4.97 -7.00 -8.39
C GLU A 40 3.53 -7.51 -8.44
N ILE A 41 2.55 -6.61 -8.36
CA ILE A 41 1.12 -6.96 -8.49
C ILE A 41 0.78 -7.44 -9.91
N ASP A 42 1.38 -6.82 -10.93
CA ASP A 42 1.16 -7.19 -12.32
C ASP A 42 1.80 -8.53 -12.69
N ALA A 43 2.95 -8.86 -12.13
CA ALA A 43 3.61 -10.16 -12.33
C ALA A 43 2.94 -11.31 -11.57
N MET A 44 2.10 -11.03 -10.57
CA MET A 44 1.45 -12.06 -9.76
C MET A 44 0.19 -12.60 -10.44
N ASP A 45 0.08 -13.90 -10.68
CA ASP A 45 -1.14 -14.51 -11.26
C ASP A 45 -2.29 -14.64 -10.24
N GLU A 46 -1.97 -15.16 -9.06
CA GLU A 46 -2.89 -15.28 -7.93
C GLU A 46 -2.09 -15.20 -6.62
N GLY A 47 -2.59 -14.46 -5.63
CA GLY A 47 -1.88 -14.33 -4.35
C GLY A 47 -2.16 -13.03 -3.62
N VAL A 48 -1.29 -12.74 -2.64
CA VAL A 48 -1.41 -11.55 -1.79
C VAL A 48 -0.07 -10.85 -1.65
N VAL A 49 0.00 -9.59 -2.09
CA VAL A 49 1.11 -8.68 -1.79
C VAL A 49 0.77 -7.88 -0.54
N ARG A 50 1.61 -7.97 0.50
CA ARG A 50 1.41 -7.27 1.78
C ARG A 50 2.33 -6.08 1.88
N VAL A 51 1.77 -4.89 2.12
CA VAL A 51 2.51 -3.64 2.30
C VAL A 51 2.28 -3.14 3.73
N PRO A 52 3.24 -3.34 4.65
CA PRO A 52 3.10 -2.95 6.04
C PRO A 52 2.72 -1.47 6.21
N GLY A 53 1.72 -1.20 7.06
CA GLY A 53 1.23 0.16 7.29
C GLY A 53 0.35 0.74 6.18
N PHE A 54 0.28 0.12 5.01
CA PHE A 54 -0.54 0.58 3.88
C PHE A 54 -1.76 -0.33 3.66
N GLY A 55 -1.54 -1.64 3.53
CA GLY A 55 -2.60 -2.62 3.28
C GLY A 55 -2.11 -3.84 2.53
N ASN A 56 -3.04 -4.57 1.92
CA ASN A 56 -2.76 -5.78 1.14
C ASN A 56 -3.44 -5.70 -0.22
N PHE A 57 -2.76 -6.16 -1.26
CA PHE A 57 -3.33 -6.38 -2.58
C PHE A 57 -3.58 -7.87 -2.75
N ARG A 58 -4.82 -8.25 -3.05
CA ARG A 58 -5.20 -9.64 -3.34
C ARG A 58 -5.45 -9.76 -4.83
N VAL A 59 -4.64 -10.55 -5.51
CA VAL A 59 -4.81 -10.86 -6.92
C VAL A 59 -5.57 -12.18 -7.03
N ARG A 60 -6.63 -12.19 -7.84
CA ARG A 60 -7.44 -13.39 -8.12
C ARG A 60 -7.78 -13.47 -9.60
N GLN A 61 -7.80 -14.70 -10.12
CA GLN A 61 -8.43 -14.98 -11.40
C GLN A 61 -9.94 -15.22 -11.16
N VAL A 62 -10.78 -14.55 -11.94
CA VAL A 62 -12.23 -14.67 -11.83
C VAL A 62 -12.77 -15.08 -13.20
N GLU A 63 -13.40 -16.24 -13.26
CA GLU A 63 -14.16 -16.65 -14.44
C GLU A 63 -15.45 -15.82 -14.51
N ARG A 64 -15.70 -15.22 -15.67
CA ARG A 64 -16.94 -14.53 -15.96
C ARG A 64 -17.47 -15.02 -17.30
N GLU A 65 -18.73 -15.37 -17.35
CA GLU A 65 -19.40 -15.62 -18.61
C GLU A 65 -19.80 -14.27 -19.24
N LYS A 66 -19.35 -14.04 -20.48
CA LYS A 66 -19.72 -12.88 -21.27
C LYS A 66 -20.07 -13.37 -22.67
N ASP A 67 -21.29 -13.07 -23.13
CA ASP A 67 -21.78 -13.47 -24.46
C ASP A 67 -21.69 -14.99 -24.72
N GLY A 68 -22.01 -15.81 -23.70
CA GLY A 68 -21.98 -17.28 -23.77
C GLY A 68 -20.58 -17.91 -23.80
N LYS A 69 -19.51 -17.12 -23.60
CA LYS A 69 -18.13 -17.61 -23.47
C LYS A 69 -17.59 -17.35 -22.08
N LYS A 70 -16.93 -18.35 -21.49
CA LYS A 70 -16.17 -18.19 -20.24
C LYS A 70 -14.89 -17.40 -20.52
N VAL A 71 -14.70 -16.29 -19.81
CA VAL A 71 -13.50 -15.45 -19.87
C VAL A 71 -12.88 -15.39 -18.48
N THR A 72 -11.59 -15.72 -18.38
CA THR A 72 -10.83 -15.55 -17.14
C THR A 72 -10.27 -14.14 -17.07
N LEU A 73 -10.61 -13.40 -16.01
CA LEU A 73 -10.16 -12.03 -15.79
C LEU A 73 -9.32 -11.96 -14.52
N LYS A 74 -8.14 -11.34 -14.61
CA LYS A 74 -7.33 -10.98 -13.44
C LYS A 74 -7.97 -9.79 -12.72
N ARG A 75 -8.27 -9.95 -11.44
CA ARG A 75 -8.77 -8.88 -10.56
C ARG A 75 -7.82 -8.66 -9.40
N THR A 76 -7.50 -7.40 -9.15
CA THR A 76 -6.72 -6.97 -7.98
C THR A 76 -7.63 -6.23 -7.01
N PHE A 77 -7.70 -6.71 -5.77
CA PHE A 77 -8.45 -6.08 -4.68
C PHE A 77 -7.49 -5.45 -3.68
N PHE A 78 -7.63 -4.15 -3.42
CA PHE A 78 -6.90 -3.50 -2.35
C PHE A 78 -7.69 -3.53 -1.04
N VAL A 79 -7.04 -3.93 0.06
CA VAL A 79 -7.59 -3.93 1.42
C VAL A 79 -6.68 -3.09 2.29
N ALA A 80 -7.14 -1.90 2.68
CA ALA A 80 -6.37 -0.98 3.51
C ALA A 80 -6.03 -1.59 4.89
N ALA A 81 -4.85 -1.25 5.42
CA ALA A 81 -4.47 -1.62 6.77
C ALA A 81 -5.43 -0.96 7.80
N LYS A 82 -5.85 -1.71 8.82
CA LYS A 82 -6.59 -1.11 9.94
C LYS A 82 -5.64 -0.18 10.69
N PRO A 83 -6.03 1.07 11.00
CA PRO A 83 -5.21 1.93 11.83
C PRO A 83 -4.98 1.24 13.18
N LYS A 84 -3.73 1.13 13.63
CA LYS A 84 -3.44 0.72 15.00
C LYS A 84 -4.01 1.80 15.91
N SER A 85 -5.17 1.55 16.50
CA SER A 85 -5.64 2.35 17.63
C SER A 85 -4.58 2.23 18.73
N VAL A 86 -3.97 3.35 19.12
CA VAL A 86 -3.14 3.43 20.32
C VAL A 86 -4.10 3.41 21.52
N ALA A 87 -4.68 2.25 21.82
CA ALA A 87 -5.57 2.06 22.96
C ALA A 87 -5.14 0.77 23.67
N GLY A 88 -4.30 0.92 24.69
CA GLY A 88 -3.80 -0.20 25.51
C GLY A 88 -2.52 0.08 26.28
N LYS A 89 -2.37 1.27 26.90
CA LYS A 89 -1.39 1.50 27.98
C LYS A 89 -2.18 1.89 29.24
N GLY A 90 -2.14 1.02 30.25
CA GLY A 90 -2.83 1.14 31.55
C GLY A 90 -3.71 -0.09 31.80
N LYS A 91 -3.60 -0.86 32.88
CA LYS A 91 -2.92 -0.72 34.18
C LYS A 91 -2.61 -2.14 34.68
N GLY A 92 -1.58 -2.27 35.52
CA GLY A 92 -1.24 -3.52 36.20
C GLY A 92 -2.39 -4.10 37.01
N LYS A 93 -2.48 -5.43 37.02
CA LYS A 93 -3.09 -6.18 38.13
C LYS A 93 -1.96 -6.50 39.11
N THR A 94 -1.96 -5.76 40.22
CA THR A 94 -1.41 -6.24 41.48
C THR A 94 -2.38 -7.29 42.04
N GLU A 95 -1.81 -8.24 42.78
CA GLU A 95 -2.40 -9.35 43.53
C GLU A 95 -3.80 -9.15 44.12
#